data_AF-A0A3D4H1B1-F1
#
_entry.id   AF-A0A3D4H1B1-F1
#
_cell.length_a   1.000
_cell.length_b   1.000
_cell.length_c   1.000
_cell.angle_alpha   90.00
_cell.angle_beta   90.00
_cell.angle_gamma   90.00
#
_symmetry.space_group_name_H-M   'P 1'
#
loop_
_entity.id
_entity.type
_entity.pdbx_description
1 polymer ?
#
loop_
_entity_poly.entity_id
_entity_poly.type
_entity_poly.pdbx_seq_one_letter_code
_entity_poly.pdbx_strand_id
1 'polypeptide(L)'
;MVIQISLPGGFDQPRQLMGEASLCESYYTQPDLIHEMLETMGETVVRILDRVSSEIQVDQLFVQEDMAGKSGPLAGPKQVESFIKPYYRKAWDLLKSRGARIFSQDSDGD
;
A
#
# COMPACT_ATOMS: atom_id res chain seq x y z
N MET A 1 0.10 7.16 24.35
CA MET A 1 -0.61 7.68 23.17
C MET A 1 0.11 7.13 21.96
N VAL A 2 -0.61 6.60 20.96
CA VAL A 2 -0.02 6.09 19.71
C VAL A 2 -0.37 7.08 18.61
N ILE A 3 0.64 7.55 17.87
CA ILE A 3 0.46 8.39 16.68
C ILE A 3 0.47 7.49 15.45
N GLN A 4 -0.70 7.36 14.81
CA GLN A 4 -0.90 6.58 13.59
C GLN A 4 -0.98 7.49 12.37
N ILE A 5 -0.41 7.03 11.25
CA ILE A 5 -0.67 7.59 9.92
C ILE A 5 -1.17 6.49 8.97
N SER A 6 -2.07 6.86 8.06
CA SER A 6 -2.71 5.95 7.12
C SER A 6 -2.13 6.09 5.71
N LEU A 7 -1.88 4.97 5.03
CA LEU A 7 -1.51 4.89 3.61
C LEU A 7 -2.63 4.18 2.82
N PRO A 8 -2.95 4.64 1.59
CA PRO A 8 -3.85 3.92 0.69
C PRO A 8 -3.32 2.52 0.34
N GLY A 9 -4.18 1.51 0.21
CA GLY A 9 -3.78 0.17 -0.20
C GLY A 9 -3.15 0.12 -1.59
N GLY A 10 -2.19 -0.80 -1.77
CA GLY A 10 -1.54 -1.07 -3.04
C GLY A 10 -2.39 -1.89 -4.01
N PHE A 11 -3.46 -2.52 -3.53
CA PHE A 11 -4.52 -3.07 -4.39
C PHE A 11 -5.79 -2.22 -4.32
N ASP A 12 -6.20 -1.79 -3.13
CA ASP A 12 -7.44 -1.04 -2.90
C ASP A 12 -7.48 0.26 -3.70
N GLN A 13 -6.44 1.09 -3.66
CA GLN A 13 -6.47 2.36 -4.35
C GLN A 13 -6.49 2.22 -5.90
N PRO A 14 -5.68 1.35 -6.53
CA PRO A 14 -5.86 1.02 -7.95
C PRO A 14 -7.26 0.46 -8.27
N ARG A 15 -7.85 -0.33 -7.37
CA ARG A 15 -9.19 -0.88 -7.54
C ARG A 15 -10.25 0.23 -7.55
N GLN A 16 -10.14 1.22 -6.67
CA GLN A 16 -11.03 2.39 -6.68
C GLN A 16 -10.96 3.17 -8.01
N LEU A 17 -9.80 3.17 -8.67
CA LEU A 17 -9.58 3.91 -9.92
C LEU A 17 -10.03 3.15 -11.17
N MET A 18 -9.83 1.82 -11.21
CA MET A 18 -10.02 1.01 -12.42
C MET A 18 -11.23 0.07 -12.36
N GLY A 19 -11.76 -0.17 -11.16
CA GLY A 19 -12.64 -1.28 -10.88
C GLY A 19 -11.87 -2.59 -10.66
N GLU A 20 -12.51 -3.52 -9.94
CA GLU A 20 -11.92 -4.78 -9.49
C GLU A 20 -11.49 -5.70 -10.63
N ALA A 21 -12.40 -5.99 -11.57
CA ALA A 21 -12.12 -6.92 -12.68
C ALA A 21 -10.98 -6.40 -13.56
N SER A 22 -11.01 -5.11 -13.89
CA SER A 22 -9.97 -4.44 -14.69
C SER A 22 -8.61 -4.53 -14.00
N LEU A 23 -8.53 -4.23 -12.69
CA LEU A 23 -7.27 -4.33 -11.95
C LEU A 23 -6.71 -5.76 -11.96
N CYS A 24 -7.58 -6.75 -11.68
CA CYS A 24 -7.18 -8.16 -11.66
C CYS A 24 -6.61 -8.61 -13.01
N GLU A 25 -7.21 -8.17 -14.12
CA GLU A 25 -6.70 -8.44 -15.47
C GLU A 25 -5.40 -7.67 -15.76
N SER A 26 -5.33 -6.39 -15.38
CA SER A 26 -4.19 -5.51 -15.65
C SER A 26 -2.87 -5.97 -15.03
N TYR A 27 -2.88 -6.75 -13.94
CA TYR A 27 -1.66 -7.39 -13.43
C TYR A 27 -0.97 -8.30 -14.46
N TYR A 28 -1.71 -8.81 -15.44
CA TYR A 28 -1.20 -9.71 -16.48
C TYR A 28 -1.09 -9.02 -17.84
N THR A 29 -2.05 -8.15 -18.17
CA THR A 29 -2.14 -7.53 -19.49
C THR A 29 -1.43 -6.18 -19.58
N GLN A 30 -1.35 -5.44 -18.47
CA GLN A 30 -0.78 -4.09 -18.39
C GLN A 30 0.05 -3.90 -17.09
N PRO A 31 1.03 -4.77 -16.80
CA PRO A 31 1.78 -4.72 -15.54
C PRO A 31 2.54 -3.39 -15.37
N ASP A 32 3.07 -2.83 -16.47
CA ASP A 32 3.80 -1.56 -16.44
C ASP A 32 2.92 -0.39 -15.97
N LEU A 33 1.64 -0.37 -16.38
CA LEU A 33 0.67 0.62 -15.91
C LEU A 33 0.47 0.52 -14.39
N ILE A 34 0.32 -0.69 -13.86
CA ILE A 34 0.13 -0.89 -12.42
C ILE A 34 1.39 -0.49 -11.64
N HIS A 35 2.57 -0.80 -12.17
CA HIS A 35 3.82 -0.33 -11.58
C HIS A 35 3.91 1.19 -11.57
N GLU A 36 3.56 1.87 -12.66
CA GLU A 36 3.60 3.34 -12.75
C GLU A 36 2.60 4.01 -11.79
N MET A 37 1.40 3.45 -11.65
CA MET A 37 0.40 3.91 -10.67
C MET A 37 0.96 3.83 -9.24
N LEU A 38 1.50 2.67 -8.87
CA LEU A 38 2.05 2.44 -7.53
C LEU A 38 3.35 3.21 -7.28
N GLU A 39 4.16 3.45 -8.32
CA GLU A 39 5.32 4.33 -8.24
C GLU A 39 4.89 5.76 -7.90
N THR A 40 3.98 6.32 -8.69
CA THR A 40 3.46 7.68 -8.52
C THR A 40 2.83 7.88 -7.14
N MET A 41 1.98 6.94 -6.72
CA MET A 41 1.38 6.94 -5.40
C MET A 41 2.45 6.81 -4.30
N GLY A 42 3.43 5.92 -4.49
CA GLY A 42 4.51 5.67 -3.54
C GLY A 42 5.39 6.89 -3.31
N GLU A 43 5.81 7.57 -4.38
CA GLU A 43 6.56 8.82 -4.28
C GLU A 43 5.77 9.91 -3.55
N THR A 44 4.47 10.03 -3.86
CA THR A 44 3.59 11.01 -3.22
C THR A 44 3.50 10.75 -1.72
N VAL A 45 3.26 9.51 -1.31
CA VAL A 45 3.21 9.13 0.10
C VAL A 45 4.54 9.39 0.79
N VAL A 46 5.67 8.98 0.20
CA VAL A 46 7.00 9.20 0.79
C VAL A 46 7.27 10.68 1.03
N ARG A 47 6.96 11.57 0.08
CA ARG A 47 7.14 13.02 0.26
C ARG A 47 6.31 13.57 1.41
N ILE A 48 5.07 13.10 1.57
CA ILE A 48 4.20 13.50 2.69
C ILE A 48 4.77 12.99 4.01
N LEU A 49 5.11 11.69 4.07
CA LEU A 49 5.64 11.07 5.27
C LEU A 49 6.98 11.67 5.68
N ASP A 50 7.84 12.02 4.73
CA ASP A 50 9.12 12.68 4.99
C ASP A 50 8.93 14.01 5.72
N ARG A 51 7.97 14.82 5.24
CA ARG A 51 7.63 16.09 5.88
C ARG A 51 6.93 15.94 7.22
N VAL A 52 6.00 14.99 7.36
CA VAL A 52 5.25 14.82 8.61
C VAL A 52 6.17 14.24 9.69
N SER A 53 6.94 13.21 9.35
CA SER A 53 7.79 12.52 10.32
C SER A 53 9.09 13.27 10.66
N SER A 54 9.37 14.43 10.05
CA SER A 54 10.41 15.34 10.53
C SER A 54 9.96 16.17 11.74
N GLU A 55 8.65 16.40 11.87
CA GLU A 55 8.07 17.25 12.92
C GLU A 55 7.50 16.43 14.09
N ILE A 56 6.98 15.24 13.80
CA ILE A 56 6.38 14.34 14.80
C ILE A 56 6.91 12.92 14.65
N GLN A 57 7.12 12.23 15.78
CA GLN A 57 7.43 10.81 15.74
C GLN A 57 6.15 10.01 15.47
N VAL A 58 6.12 9.27 14.36
CA VAL A 58 5.04 8.33 14.03
C VAL A 58 5.35 6.98 14.68
N ASP A 59 4.37 6.40 15.37
CA ASP A 59 4.53 5.10 16.03
C ASP A 59 4.07 3.95 15.11
N GLN A 60 3.02 4.20 14.32
CA GLN A 60 2.33 3.21 13.52
C GLN A 60 2.06 3.67 12.08
N LEU A 61 2.44 2.84 11.12
CA LEU A 61 1.93 2.91 9.75
C LEU A 61 0.74 1.95 9.61
N PHE A 62 -0.42 2.51 9.28
CA PHE A 62 -1.64 1.77 9.01
C PHE A 62 -1.93 1.79 7.51
N VAL A 63 -2.30 0.64 6.95
CA VAL A 63 -2.65 0.48 5.54
C VAL A 63 -4.08 0.01 5.44
N GLN A 64 -4.91 0.80 4.75
CA GLN A 64 -6.28 0.43 4.42
C GLN A 64 -6.25 -0.40 3.13
N GLU A 65 -6.44 -1.72 3.22
CA GLU A 65 -6.26 -2.64 2.11
C GLU A 65 -7.30 -3.75 2.08
N ASP A 66 -8.23 -3.68 1.13
CA ASP A 66 -9.21 -4.74 0.93
C ASP A 66 -8.95 -5.50 -0.37
N MET A 67 -8.42 -6.72 -0.20
CA MET A 67 -8.19 -7.71 -1.25
C MET A 67 -9.12 -8.91 -1.13
N ALA A 68 -10.16 -8.84 -0.29
CA ALA A 68 -11.00 -9.97 0.03
C ALA A 68 -11.86 -10.37 -1.19
N GLY A 69 -11.68 -11.61 -1.65
CA GLY A 69 -12.53 -12.21 -2.67
C GLY A 69 -13.33 -13.39 -2.11
N LYS A 70 -14.47 -13.70 -2.73
CA LYS A 70 -15.38 -14.78 -2.29
C LYS A 70 -14.71 -16.15 -2.15
N SER A 71 -13.72 -16.43 -2.99
CA SER A 71 -13.02 -17.73 -3.05
C SER A 71 -11.56 -17.64 -2.58
N GLY A 72 -11.20 -16.58 -1.87
CA GLY A 72 -9.84 -16.23 -1.50
C GLY A 72 -9.43 -14.85 -2.03
N PRO A 73 -8.20 -14.40 -1.73
CA PRO A 73 -7.75 -13.05 -2.04
C PRO A 73 -7.68 -12.80 -3.55
N LEU A 74 -8.04 -11.58 -3.97
CA LEU A 74 -8.02 -11.13 -5.37
C LEU A 74 -6.60 -10.88 -5.90
N ALA A 75 -5.64 -10.62 -5.00
CA ALA A 75 -4.22 -10.53 -5.31
C ALA A 75 -3.47 -11.70 -4.67
N GLY A 76 -2.80 -12.50 -5.49
CA GLY A 76 -2.01 -13.64 -5.02
C GLY A 76 -0.58 -13.25 -4.58
N PRO A 77 0.21 -14.22 -4.08
CA PRO A 77 1.59 -13.98 -3.65
C PRO A 77 2.49 -13.33 -4.71
N LYS A 78 2.25 -13.62 -6.00
CA LYS A 78 2.97 -12.99 -7.11
C LYS A 78 2.64 -11.50 -7.22
N GLN A 79 1.36 -11.13 -7.13
CA GLN A 79 0.94 -9.73 -7.15
C GLN A 79 1.48 -8.97 -5.94
N VAL A 80 1.47 -9.61 -4.76
CA VAL A 80 2.03 -9.03 -3.55
C VAL A 80 3.53 -8.76 -3.71
N GLU A 81 4.32 -9.74 -4.14
CA GLU A 81 5.77 -9.58 -4.24
C GLU A 81 6.18 -8.58 -5.33
N SER A 82 5.51 -8.60 -6.48
CA SER A 82 5.87 -7.77 -7.62
C SER A 82 5.37 -6.33 -7.49
N PHE A 83 4.16 -6.11 -6.97
CA PHE A 83 3.50 -4.79 -7.04
C PHE A 83 3.31 -4.16 -5.66
N ILE A 84 2.68 -4.86 -4.73
CA ILE A 84 2.17 -4.27 -3.48
C ILE A 84 3.29 -4.07 -2.45
N LYS A 85 4.12 -5.09 -2.24
CA LYS A 85 5.20 -5.06 -1.24
C LYS A 85 6.21 -3.95 -1.53
N PRO A 86 6.73 -3.74 -2.76
CA PRO A 86 7.63 -2.62 -3.04
C PRO A 86 7.01 -1.26 -2.69
N TYR A 87 5.73 -1.06 -3.00
CA TYR A 87 5.00 0.16 -2.66
C TYR A 87 4.93 0.38 -1.14
N TYR A 88 4.54 -0.63 -0.36
CA TYR A 88 4.49 -0.53 1.10
C TYR A 88 5.86 -0.27 1.72
N ARG A 89 6.91 -0.90 1.19
CA ARG A 89 8.27 -0.76 1.72
C ARG A 89 8.81 0.66 1.61
N LYS A 90 8.46 1.40 0.56
CA LYS A 90 8.85 2.82 0.44
C LYS A 90 8.42 3.65 1.64
N ALA A 91 7.17 3.52 2.06
CA ALA A 91 6.63 4.23 3.21
C ALA A 91 7.14 3.65 4.54
N TRP A 92 7.12 2.32 4.67
CA TRP A 92 7.49 1.66 5.91
C TRP A 92 8.96 1.85 6.27
N ASP A 93 9.88 1.76 5.30
CA ASP A 93 11.31 1.89 5.56
C ASP A 93 11.70 3.29 6.02
N LEU A 94 11.08 4.32 5.44
CA LEU A 94 11.23 5.70 5.92
C LEU A 94 10.78 5.84 7.37
N LEU A 95 9.54 5.44 7.69
CA LEU A 95 9.01 5.61 9.04
C LEU A 95 9.74 4.75 10.07
N LYS A 96 10.08 3.51 9.72
CA LYS A 96 10.88 2.61 10.57
C LYS A 96 12.25 3.19 10.88
N SER A 97 12.89 3.84 9.91
CA SER A 97 14.17 4.53 10.13
C SER A 97 14.05 5.69 11.13
N ARG A 98 12.84 6.24 11.29
CA ARG A 98 12.51 7.35 12.19
C ARG A 98 11.83 6.92 13.49
N GLY A 99 11.85 5.63 13.80
CA GLY A 99 11.41 5.10 15.09
C GLY A 99 10.05 4.42 15.10
N ALA A 100 9.30 4.40 14.00
CA ALA A 100 8.04 3.67 13.93
C ALA A 100 8.27 2.17 14.21
N ARG A 101 7.35 1.56 14.97
CA ARG A 101 7.47 0.17 15.45
C ARG A 101 6.35 -0.73 14.97
N ILE A 102 5.21 -0.16 14.57
CA ILE A 102 4.03 -0.92 14.21
C ILE A 102 3.73 -0.70 12.73
N PHE A 103 3.64 -1.80 11.99
CA PHE A 103 3.03 -1.84 10.67
C PHE A 103 1.76 -2.68 10.79
N SER A 104 0.63 -2.13 10.39
CA SER A 104 -0.66 -2.83 10.41
C SER A 104 -1.35 -2.64 9.07
N GLN A 105 -1.94 -3.72 8.58
CA GLN A 105 -2.79 -3.71 7.40
C GLN A 105 -4.17 -4.21 7.84
N ASP A 106 -5.21 -3.50 7.42
CA ASP A 106 -6.60 -3.85 7.66
C ASP A 106 -7.21 -4.39 6.38
N SER A 107 -7.86 -5.56 6.46
CA SER A 107 -8.53 -6.25 5.35
C SER A 107 -9.74 -7.02 5.88
N ASP A 108 -10.81 -7.09 5.10
CA ASP A 108 -12.08 -7.73 5.48
C ASP A 108 -12.07 -9.26 5.28
N GLY A 109 -10.99 -9.82 4.71
CA GLY A 109 -10.82 -11.25 4.43
C GLY A 109 -9.91 -11.96 5.44
N ASP A 110 -10.01 -13.29 5.50
CA ASP A 110 -9.18 -14.18 6.33
C ASP A 110 -7.72 -14.33 5.84
#